data_AF-A0A6G8PUG4-F1
#
_entry.id   AF-A0A6G8PUG4-F1
#
_cell.length_a   1.000
_cell.length_b   1.000
_cell.length_c   1.000
_cell.angle_alpha   90.00
_cell.angle_beta   90.00
_cell.angle_gamma   90.00
#
_symmetry.space_group_name_H-M   'P 1'
#
loop_
_entity.id
_entity.type
_entity.pdbx_description
1 polymer ?
#
loop_
_entity_poly.entity_id
_entity_poly.type
_entity_poly.pdbx_seq_one_letter_code
_entity_poly.pdbx_strand_id
1 'polypeptide(L)'
;MRKTRVLLANAPRSYREVIASAVHDLRPNLDVFVAEPGEIEGKMESLAPDVVICSEVYPAVERGARAWIQLYPEGEQTAVVSVEGERVTLPNLEFFGLLSAVDRADAALRQGTGAPRRD
;
A
#
# COMPACT_ATOMS: atom_id res chain seq x y z
N MET A 1 -16.68 4.61 -10.93
CA MET A 1 -15.24 4.80 -10.64
C MET A 1 -14.62 3.43 -10.36
N ARG A 2 -13.39 3.19 -10.80
CA ARG A 2 -12.68 1.94 -10.49
C ARG A 2 -12.33 1.91 -9.00
N LYS A 3 -12.50 0.77 -8.33
CA LYS A 3 -12.04 0.59 -6.95
C LYS A 3 -10.52 0.68 -6.87
N THR A 4 -10.01 1.20 -5.76
CA THR A 4 -8.58 1.25 -5.47
C THR A 4 -8.08 -0.17 -5.25
N ARG A 5 -7.07 -0.58 -6.02
CA ARG A 5 -6.45 -1.90 -5.93
C ARG A 5 -5.31 -1.85 -4.93
N VAL A 6 -5.40 -2.66 -3.88
CA VAL A 6 -4.40 -2.77 -2.82
C VAL A 6 -3.70 -4.11 -2.97
N LEU A 7 -2.38 -4.10 -3.16
CA LEU A 7 -1.56 -5.30 -3.15
C LEU A 7 -0.84 -5.42 -1.81
N LEU A 8 -1.00 -6.56 -1.14
CA LEU A 8 -0.21 -6.92 0.03
C LEU A 8 0.84 -7.94 -0.36
N ALA A 9 2.10 -7.60 -0.13
CA ALA A 9 3.28 -8.41 -0.39
C ALA A 9 4.32 -8.29 0.75
N ASN A 10 3.85 -8.08 1.98
CA ASN A 10 4.70 -8.01 3.17
C ASN A 10 4.99 -9.40 3.75
N ALA A 11 6.06 -9.51 4.53
CA ALA A 11 6.36 -10.61 5.43
C ALA A 11 6.14 -10.18 6.90
N PRO A 12 5.87 -11.12 7.83
CA PRO A 12 5.61 -12.55 7.60
C PRO A 12 4.24 -12.82 6.96
N ARG A 13 4.06 -14.02 6.38
CA ARG A 13 2.82 -14.42 5.69
C ARG A 13 1.57 -14.35 6.59
N SER A 14 1.69 -14.74 7.86
CA SER A 14 0.57 -14.67 8.82
C SER A 14 0.06 -13.23 9.00
N TYR A 15 0.96 -12.25 9.04
CA TYR A 15 0.58 -10.84 9.14
C TYR A 15 -0.09 -10.39 7.86
N ARG A 16 0.47 -10.76 6.70
CA ARG A 16 -0.12 -10.44 5.41
C ARG A 16 -1.55 -10.95 5.27
N GLU A 17 -1.82 -12.19 5.68
CA GLU A 17 -3.16 -12.78 5.62
C GLU A 17 -4.15 -12.07 6.57
N VAL A 18 -3.72 -11.76 7.81
CA VAL A 18 -4.55 -11.02 8.77
C VAL A 18 -4.87 -9.60 8.28
N ILE A 19 -3.86 -8.88 7.80
CA ILE A 19 -4.05 -7.51 7.29
C ILE A 19 -4.94 -7.56 6.04
N ALA A 20 -4.72 -8.49 5.12
CA ALA A 20 -5.52 -8.60 3.90
C ALA A 20 -7.00 -8.86 4.23
N SER A 21 -7.29 -9.80 5.13
CA SER A 21 -8.65 -10.07 5.59
C SER A 21 -9.27 -8.83 6.21
N ALA A 22 -8.55 -8.17 7.12
CA ALA A 22 -9.11 -7.04 7.82
C ALA A 22 -9.30 -5.80 6.94
N VAL A 23 -8.43 -5.55 5.96
CA VAL A 23 -8.63 -4.49 4.95
C VAL A 23 -9.84 -4.83 4.07
N HIS A 24 -9.99 -6.08 3.65
CA HIS A 24 -11.15 -6.53 2.86
C HIS A 24 -12.46 -6.31 3.61
N ASP A 25 -12.52 -6.74 4.88
CA ASP A 25 -13.72 -6.68 5.71
C ASP A 25 -14.07 -5.25 6.12
N LEU A 26 -13.07 -4.46 6.53
CA LEU A 26 -13.28 -3.13 7.08
C LEU A 26 -13.34 -2.04 5.99
N ARG A 27 -12.85 -2.31 4.78
CA ARG A 27 -12.82 -1.38 3.64
C ARG A 27 -13.31 -2.07 2.36
N PRO A 28 -14.61 -2.45 2.28
CA PRO A 28 -15.17 -3.21 1.14
C PRO A 28 -15.14 -2.45 -0.21
N ASN A 29 -14.80 -1.16 -0.19
CA ASN A 29 -14.62 -0.34 -1.38
C ASN A 29 -13.23 -0.48 -2.04
N LEU A 30 -12.32 -1.25 -1.43
CA LEU A 30 -11.01 -1.56 -1.96
C LEU A 30 -11.00 -2.98 -2.55
N ASP A 31 -10.26 -3.17 -3.63
CA ASP A 31 -9.99 -4.51 -4.18
C ASP A 31 -8.65 -4.98 -3.63
N VAL A 32 -8.67 -6.02 -2.79
CA VAL A 32 -7.51 -6.51 -2.05
C VAL A 32 -6.90 -7.72 -2.76
N PHE A 33 -5.60 -7.67 -3.00
CA PHE A 33 -4.81 -8.74 -3.62
C PHE A 33 -3.65 -9.11 -2.69
N VAL A 34 -3.29 -10.39 -2.68
CA VAL A 34 -2.18 -10.91 -1.88
C VAL A 34 -1.18 -11.57 -2.81
N ALA A 35 0.10 -11.36 -2.53
CA ALA A 35 1.22 -12.01 -3.22
C ALA A 35 2.35 -12.31 -2.23
N GLU A 36 3.23 -13.23 -2.59
CA GLU A 36 4.51 -13.37 -1.88
C GLU A 36 5.43 -12.17 -2.16
N PRO A 37 6.37 -11.80 -1.27
CA PRO A 37 7.22 -10.64 -1.47
C PRO A 37 8.06 -10.76 -2.77
N GLY A 38 8.49 -11.98 -3.10
CA GLY A 38 9.23 -12.26 -4.34
C GLY A 38 8.40 -12.20 -5.62
N GLU A 39 7.07 -12.07 -5.53
CA GLU A 39 6.17 -11.96 -6.69
C GLU A 39 5.79 -10.51 -7.02
N ILE A 40 6.24 -9.55 -6.20
CA ILE A 40 5.75 -8.17 -6.22
C ILE A 40 5.96 -7.49 -7.57
N GLU A 41 7.11 -7.68 -8.23
CA GLU A 41 7.42 -7.06 -9.52
C GLU A 41 6.48 -7.57 -10.63
N GLY A 42 6.28 -8.89 -10.71
CA GLY A 42 5.32 -9.47 -11.66
C GLY A 42 3.87 -9.05 -11.39
N LYS A 43 3.51 -8.80 -10.13
CA LYS A 43 2.20 -8.23 -9.77
C LYS A 43 2.09 -6.76 -10.09
N MET A 44 3.17 -5.98 -9.95
CA MET A 44 3.17 -4.57 -10.38
C MET A 44 2.81 -4.45 -11.85
N GLU A 45 3.35 -5.32 -12.70
CA GLU A 45 3.06 -5.32 -14.15
C GLU A 45 1.66 -5.83 -14.48
N SER A 46 1.28 -6.99 -13.94
CA SER A 46 0.02 -7.66 -14.31
C SER A 46 -1.22 -7.05 -13.67
N LEU A 47 -1.10 -6.55 -12.44
CA LEU A 47 -2.22 -6.00 -11.67
C LEU A 47 -2.25 -4.47 -11.71
N ALA A 48 -1.11 -3.79 -11.90
CA ALA A 48 -0.98 -2.34 -11.79
C ALA A 48 -1.64 -1.77 -10.51
N PRO A 49 -1.30 -2.26 -9.30
CA PRO A 49 -1.97 -1.85 -8.07
C PRO A 49 -1.80 -0.35 -7.81
N ASP A 50 -2.80 0.27 -7.17
CA ASP A 50 -2.75 1.69 -6.82
C ASP A 50 -2.00 1.91 -5.50
N VAL A 51 -2.20 0.99 -4.56
CA VAL A 51 -1.57 0.97 -3.23
C VAL A 51 -0.83 -0.35 -3.04
N VAL A 52 0.40 -0.30 -2.53
CA VAL A 52 1.18 -1.50 -2.20
C VAL A 52 1.57 -1.49 -0.72
N ILE A 53 1.34 -2.60 -0.02
CA ILE A 53 1.79 -2.82 1.37
C ILE A 53 2.88 -3.89 1.34
N CYS A 54 4.10 -3.54 1.73
CA CYS A 54 5.29 -4.38 1.58
C CYS A 54 6.23 -4.22 2.77
N SER A 55 7.14 -5.17 2.99
CA SER A 55 8.19 -5.05 4.02
C SER A 55 9.39 -4.27 3.50
N GLU A 56 9.65 -4.36 2.20
CA GLU A 56 10.72 -3.68 1.49
C GLU A 56 10.14 -2.96 0.28
N VAL A 57 10.63 -1.75 0.02
CA VAL A 57 10.20 -0.97 -1.14
C VAL A 57 11.06 -1.36 -2.33
N TYR A 58 10.47 -2.09 -3.27
CA TYR A 58 11.12 -2.48 -4.51
C TYR A 58 11.11 -1.32 -5.51
N PRO A 59 12.10 -1.23 -6.42
CA PRO A 59 12.14 -0.16 -7.42
C PRO A 59 10.88 -0.11 -8.32
N ALA A 60 10.26 -1.26 -8.59
CA ALA A 60 9.00 -1.34 -9.33
C ALA A 60 7.82 -0.69 -8.56
N VAL A 61 7.78 -0.84 -7.23
CA VAL A 61 6.77 -0.21 -6.37
C VAL A 61 6.99 1.30 -6.32
N GLU A 62 8.22 1.73 -6.09
CA GLU A 62 8.57 3.15 -5.96
C GLU A 62 8.24 3.97 -7.22
N ARG A 63 8.43 3.37 -8.41
CA ARG A 63 8.12 4.01 -9.70
C ARG A 63 6.69 3.82 -10.18
N GLY A 64 6.10 2.66 -9.90
CA GLY A 64 4.84 2.23 -10.51
C GLY A 64 3.61 2.43 -9.65
N ALA A 65 3.74 2.34 -8.33
CA ALA A 65 2.62 2.52 -7.42
C ALA A 65 2.40 4.01 -7.14
N ARG A 66 1.14 4.44 -7.15
CA ARG A 66 0.77 5.81 -6.78
C ARG A 66 0.87 6.02 -5.27
N ALA A 67 0.71 4.96 -4.48
CA ALA A 67 0.98 4.96 -3.05
C ALA A 67 1.60 3.63 -2.60
N TRP A 68 2.40 3.68 -1.55
CA TRP A 68 2.94 2.48 -0.92
C TRP A 68 3.11 2.67 0.58
N ILE A 69 3.08 1.56 1.31
CA ILE A 69 3.27 1.48 2.75
C ILE A 69 4.34 0.43 2.99
N GLN A 70 5.49 0.87 3.48
CA GLN A 70 6.53 0.00 3.99
C GLN A 70 6.26 -0.30 5.45
N LEU A 71 6.05 -1.57 5.77
CA LEU A 71 5.85 -2.06 7.13
C LEU A 71 7.19 -2.46 7.74
N TYR A 72 7.44 -1.93 8.94
CA TYR A 72 8.55 -2.32 9.80
C TYR A 72 9.91 -2.27 9.08
N PRO A 73 10.30 -1.11 8.51
CA PRO A 73 11.61 -0.96 7.90
C PRO A 73 12.68 -1.34 8.94
N GLU A 74 13.64 -2.16 8.53
CA GLU A 74 14.73 -2.64 9.39
C GLU A 74 14.24 -3.37 10.68
N GLY A 75 12.99 -3.84 10.68
CA GLY A 75 12.37 -4.52 11.82
C GLY A 75 11.88 -3.58 12.93
N GLU A 76 11.94 -2.25 12.73
CA GLU A 76 11.45 -1.28 13.70
C GLU A 76 9.92 -1.22 13.72
N GLN A 77 9.30 -0.81 14.84
CA GLN A 77 7.84 -0.61 14.92
C GLN A 77 7.39 0.70 14.26
N THR A 78 7.87 0.97 13.05
CA THR A 78 7.52 2.15 12.26
C THR A 78 6.92 1.72 10.92
N ALA A 79 6.27 2.67 10.24
CA ALA A 79 5.91 2.52 8.84
C ALA A 79 6.34 3.73 8.03
N VAL A 80 6.71 3.52 6.78
CA VAL A 80 6.89 4.62 5.83
C VAL A 80 5.75 4.57 4.84
N VAL A 81 5.01 5.66 4.74
CA VAL A 81 3.91 5.81 3.80
C VAL A 81 4.33 6.79 2.73
N SER A 82 4.19 6.40 1.47
CA SER A 82 4.29 7.32 0.35
C SER A 82 2.97 7.43 -0.41
N VAL A 83 2.61 8.65 -0.77
CA VAL A 83 1.44 8.95 -1.59
C VAL A 83 1.83 10.02 -2.60
N GLU A 84 1.70 9.72 -3.89
CA GLU A 84 2.07 10.59 -5.01
C GLU A 84 3.50 11.17 -4.90
N GLY A 85 4.43 10.40 -4.33
CA GLY A 85 5.84 10.76 -4.16
C GLY A 85 6.17 11.47 -2.84
N GLU A 86 5.19 12.00 -2.11
CA GLU A 86 5.39 12.52 -0.76
C GLU A 86 5.53 11.38 0.24
N ARG A 87 6.43 11.51 1.22
CA ARG A 87 6.73 10.45 2.21
C ARG A 87 6.52 10.95 3.63
N VAL A 88 5.91 10.12 4.45
CA VAL A 88 5.75 10.35 5.89
C VAL A 88 6.08 9.07 6.64
N THR A 89 6.89 9.21 7.68
CA THR A 89 7.17 8.12 8.63
C THR A 89 6.18 8.17 9.79
N LEU A 90 5.52 7.04 10.05
CA LEU A 90 4.62 6.85 11.17
C LEU A 90 5.35 6.07 12.28
N PRO A 91 5.62 6.68 13.44
CA PRO A 91 6.17 5.96 14.58
C PRO A 91 5.09 5.11 15.26
N ASN A 92 5.51 4.04 15.94
CA ASN A 92 4.63 3.16 16.74
C ASN A 92 3.42 2.65 15.94
N LEU A 93 3.67 1.98 14.82
CA LEU A 93 2.61 1.54 13.92
C LEU A 93 1.69 0.51 14.61
N GLU A 94 0.48 0.96 14.94
CA GLU A 94 -0.62 0.09 15.35
C GLU A 94 -1.51 -0.30 14.17
N PHE A 95 -2.34 -1.32 14.36
CA PHE A 95 -3.25 -1.82 13.33
C PHE A 95 -4.22 -0.74 12.81
N PHE A 96 -4.80 0.08 13.70
CA PHE A 96 -5.65 1.20 13.28
C PHE A 96 -4.87 2.31 12.56
N GLY A 97 -3.58 2.48 12.89
CA GLY A 97 -2.67 3.38 12.19
C GLY A 97 -2.46 2.92 10.74
N LEU A 98 -2.26 1.62 10.54
CA LEU A 98 -2.16 1.03 9.20
C LEU A 98 -3.45 1.24 8.38
N LEU A 99 -4.62 0.96 8.95
CA LEU A 99 -5.89 1.19 8.26
C LEU A 99 -6.08 2.67 7.89
N SER A 100 -5.72 3.58 8.81
CA SER A 100 -5.79 5.02 8.56
C SER A 100 -4.83 5.47 7.43
N ALA A 101 -3.67 4.82 7.30
CA ALA A 101 -2.74 5.07 6.20
C ALA A 101 -3.31 4.60 4.86
N VAL A 102 -3.95 3.42 4.83
CA VAL A 102 -4.65 2.92 3.63
C VAL A 102 -5.79 3.86 3.23
N ASP A 103 -6.58 4.34 4.19
CA ASP A 103 -7.67 5.27 3.93
C ASP A 103 -7.19 6.61 3.37
N ARG A 104 -6.09 7.13 3.93
CA ARG A 104 -5.47 8.36 3.43
C ARG A 104 -4.97 8.19 1.99
N ALA A 105 -4.33 7.05 1.69
CA ALA A 105 -3.89 6.73 0.35
C ALA A 105 -5.10 6.67 -0.62
N ASP A 106 -6.14 5.90 -0.30
CA ASP A 106 -7.34 5.81 -1.13
C ASP A 106 -8.03 7.19 -1.32
N ALA A 107 -8.17 7.99 -0.27
CA ALA A 107 -8.74 9.32 -0.36
C ALA A 107 -7.92 10.25 -1.27
N ALA A 108 -6.60 10.27 -1.12
CA ALA A 108 -5.70 11.05 -1.95
C ALA A 108 -5.75 10.60 -3.42
N LEU A 109 -5.78 9.29 -3.67
CA LEU A 109 -5.87 8.73 -5.02
C LEU A 109 -7.17 9.12 -5.72
N ARG A 110 -8.28 9.21 -4.99
CA ARG A 110 -9.58 9.67 -5.48
C ARG A 110 -9.58 11.16 -5.80
N GLN A 111 -8.94 11.98 -4.96
CA GLN A 111 -8.82 13.43 -5.15
C GLN A 111 -7.84 13.81 -6.26
N GLY A 112 -6.75 13.05 -6.44
CA GLY A 112 -5.72 13.25 -7.46
C GLY A 112 -6.16 12.94 -8.89
N THR A 113 -7.37 12.42 -9.09
CA THR A 113 -7.95 12.17 -10.44
C THR A 113 -8.38 13.46 -11.17
N GLY A 114 -8.03 14.65 -10.65
CA GLY A 114 -8.49 15.95 -11.17
C GLY A 114 -7.44 17.05 -11.37
N ALA A 115 -6.14 16.79 -11.20
CA ALA A 115 -5.10 17.81 -11.41
C ALA A 115 -4.08 17.37 -12.47
N PRO A 116 -3.78 18.19 -13.51
CA PRO A 116 -2.71 17.89 -14.45
C PRO A 116 -1.37 18.01 -13.73
N ARG A 117 -0.53 16.97 -13.82
CA ARG A 117 0.91 17.06 -13.53
C ARG A 117 1.45 18.16 -14.45
N ARG A 118 1.92 19.28 -13.88
CA ARG A 118 2.70 20.29 -14.60
C ARG A 118 4.14 19.80 -14.64
N ASP A 119 4.56 19.52 -15.86
CA ASP A 119 5.93 19.31 -16.35
C ASP A 119 6.87 20.46 -15.97
#